data_AF-A0A923E416-F1
#
_entry.id   AF-A0A923E416-F1
#
_cell.length_a   1.000
_cell.length_b   1.000
_cell.length_c   1.000
_cell.angle_alpha   90.00
_cell.angle_beta   90.00
_cell.angle_gamma   90.00
#
_symmetry.space_group_name_H-M   'P 1'
#
loop_
_entity.id
_entity.type
_entity.pdbx_description
1 polymer ?
#
loop_
_entity_poly.entity_id
_entity_poly.type
_entity_poly.pdbx_seq_one_letter_code
_entity_poly.pdbx_strand_id
1 'polypeptide(L)'
;MGASNHVGAIARLSDSEGVFTTAQAKRMGIPRDALHDAVESGRLERIVRGAYRMVGSGSSFTDELAAIWKLTAPAKFSHERMRVPEWDGIAVGGSTASALLEIGDLHLSPYRIYASGRMNTRNPSASFARREVARNEVRFASGFPVTCPERTVFDLVVDDEELSLVADVLGDASRKFPDFDYGRLQRLLEGRYGERRGRGIHQGLMEDSGLLGKEAQT
;
A
#
# COMPACT_ATOMS: atom_id res chain seq x y z
N MET A 1 30.16 -19.24 -23.78
CA MET A 1 28.76 -19.27 -24.25
C MET A 1 27.85 -19.29 -23.02
N GLY A 2 27.05 -18.24 -22.80
CA GLY A 2 26.08 -18.19 -21.67
C GLY A 2 25.61 -16.80 -21.26
N ALA A 3 26.40 -15.75 -21.49
CA ALA A 3 26.13 -14.39 -20.97
C ALA A 3 25.07 -13.56 -21.75
N SER A 4 24.45 -14.12 -22.81
CA SER A 4 23.80 -13.28 -23.85
C SER A 4 22.27 -13.33 -23.96
N ASN A 5 21.47 -13.81 -23.00
CA ASN A 5 20.01 -13.75 -23.25
C ASN A 5 19.06 -13.58 -22.06
N HIS A 6 19.52 -13.03 -20.93
CA HIS A 6 18.59 -12.64 -19.85
C HIS A 6 18.13 -11.19 -19.96
N VAL A 7 18.81 -10.32 -20.71
CA VAL A 7 18.46 -8.89 -20.82
C VAL A 7 17.02 -8.69 -21.29
N GLY A 8 16.58 -9.41 -22.33
CA GLY A 8 15.20 -9.32 -22.81
C GLY A 8 14.17 -9.84 -21.80
N ALA A 9 14.52 -10.86 -21.01
CA ALA A 9 13.65 -11.36 -19.94
C ALA A 9 13.56 -10.38 -18.76
N ILE A 10 14.69 -9.76 -18.39
CA ILE A 10 14.76 -8.72 -17.36
C ILE A 10 13.96 -7.49 -17.81
N ALA A 11 14.06 -7.08 -19.08
CA ALA A 11 13.30 -5.97 -19.63
C ALA A 11 11.79 -6.23 -19.53
N ARG A 12 11.30 -7.39 -20.03
CA ARG A 12 9.88 -7.75 -19.91
C ARG A 12 9.41 -7.80 -18.46
N LEU A 13 10.23 -8.34 -17.55
CA LEU A 13 9.91 -8.38 -16.13
C LEU A 13 9.78 -6.96 -15.57
N SER A 14 10.74 -6.08 -15.88
CA SER A 14 10.72 -4.67 -15.47
C SER A 14 9.52 -3.92 -16.06
N ASP A 15 9.16 -4.16 -17.32
CA ASP A 15 8.00 -3.52 -17.95
C ASP A 15 6.70 -3.93 -17.26
N SER A 16 6.59 -5.20 -16.86
CA SER A 16 5.38 -5.72 -16.22
C SER A 16 5.23 -5.35 -14.75
N GLU A 17 6.35 -5.23 -14.03
CA GLU A 17 6.33 -5.11 -12.56
C GLU A 17 6.88 -3.78 -12.04
N GLY A 18 7.57 -3.00 -12.88
CA GLY A 18 8.39 -1.85 -12.51
C GLY A 18 9.59 -2.30 -11.67
N VAL A 19 9.39 -2.30 -10.35
CA VAL A 19 10.29 -2.96 -9.40
C VAL A 19 9.97 -4.45 -9.34
N PHE A 20 10.98 -5.31 -9.42
CA PHE A 20 10.81 -6.76 -9.33
C PHE A 20 11.76 -7.41 -8.34
N THR A 21 11.39 -8.58 -7.82
CA THR A 21 12.20 -9.29 -6.81
C THR A 21 13.12 -10.34 -7.44
N THR A 22 14.13 -10.78 -6.69
CA THR A 22 14.93 -11.96 -7.06
C THR A 22 14.07 -13.21 -7.28
N ALA A 23 12.98 -13.39 -6.53
CA ALA A 23 12.13 -14.58 -6.65
C ALA A 23 11.21 -14.52 -7.87
N GLN A 24 10.69 -13.35 -8.24
CA GLN A 24 9.99 -13.14 -9.52
C GLN A 24 10.93 -13.38 -10.70
N ALA A 25 12.15 -12.84 -10.64
CA ALA A 25 13.18 -13.09 -11.66
C ALA A 25 13.48 -14.58 -11.82
N LYS A 26 13.63 -15.31 -10.71
CA LYS A 26 13.82 -16.77 -10.72
C LYS A 26 12.64 -17.50 -11.38
N ARG A 27 11.39 -17.09 -11.13
CA ARG A 27 10.20 -17.66 -11.80
C ARG A 27 10.22 -17.43 -13.31
N MET A 28 10.86 -16.36 -13.78
CA MET A 28 11.08 -16.06 -15.20
C MET A 28 12.34 -16.70 -15.78
N GLY A 29 12.99 -17.61 -15.05
CA GLY A 29 14.20 -18.30 -15.49
C GLY A 29 15.46 -17.42 -15.45
N ILE A 30 15.41 -16.25 -14.80
CA ILE A 30 16.55 -15.35 -14.68
C ILE A 30 17.37 -15.75 -13.44
N PRO A 31 18.61 -16.23 -13.59
CA PRO A 31 19.45 -16.63 -12.47
C PRO A 31 19.96 -15.43 -11.68
N ARG A 32 20.37 -15.66 -10.43
CA ARG A 32 20.90 -14.60 -9.55
C ARG A 32 22.14 -13.92 -10.13
N ASP A 33 23.02 -14.68 -10.78
CA ASP A 33 24.25 -14.15 -11.37
C ASP A 33 23.92 -13.18 -12.52
N ALA A 34 22.87 -13.45 -13.30
CA ALA A 34 22.41 -12.50 -14.33
C ALA A 34 21.90 -11.19 -13.73
N LEU A 35 21.26 -11.22 -12.55
CA LEU A 35 20.88 -9.99 -11.83
C LEU A 35 22.10 -9.25 -11.28
N HIS A 36 23.09 -9.98 -10.76
CA HIS A 36 24.36 -9.42 -10.29
C HIS A 36 25.09 -8.70 -11.42
N ASP A 37 25.31 -9.38 -12.54
CA ASP A 37 25.99 -8.82 -13.72
C ASP A 37 25.23 -7.62 -14.29
N ALA A 38 23.89 -7.65 -14.27
CA ALA A 38 23.08 -6.52 -14.70
C ALA A 38 23.18 -5.30 -13.76
N VAL A 39 23.40 -5.51 -12.45
CA VAL A 39 23.71 -4.42 -11.52
C VAL A 39 25.13 -3.89 -11.74
N GLU A 40 26.13 -4.76 -11.82
CA GLU A 40 27.54 -4.36 -12.05
C GLU A 40 27.72 -3.59 -13.37
N SER A 41 26.94 -3.94 -14.39
CA SER A 41 26.94 -3.25 -15.68
C SER A 41 26.05 -2.00 -15.73
N GLY A 42 25.43 -1.59 -14.62
CA GLY A 42 24.60 -0.39 -14.53
C GLY A 42 23.24 -0.48 -15.24
N ARG A 43 22.80 -1.69 -15.61
CA ARG A 43 21.47 -1.90 -16.25
C ARG A 43 20.35 -2.05 -15.25
N LEU A 44 20.66 -2.53 -14.04
CA LEU A 44 19.73 -2.62 -12.93
C LEU A 44 20.20 -1.74 -11.77
N GLU A 45 19.25 -1.07 -11.15
CA GLU A 45 19.44 -0.47 -9.83
C GLU A 45 18.86 -1.41 -8.77
N ARG A 46 19.57 -1.54 -7.65
CA ARG A 46 19.09 -2.26 -6.46
C ARG A 46 18.38 -1.27 -5.54
N ILE A 47 17.05 -1.30 -5.54
CA ILE A 47 16.22 -0.40 -4.71
C ILE A 47 16.34 -0.75 -3.23
N VAL A 48 16.15 -2.03 -2.90
CA VAL A 48 16.46 -2.60 -1.58
C VAL A 48 17.04 -4.00 -1.77
N ARG A 49 17.54 -4.62 -0.70
CA ARG A 49 18.06 -5.99 -0.78
C ARG A 49 16.98 -6.96 -1.29
N GLY A 50 17.20 -7.54 -2.46
CA GLY A 50 16.33 -8.55 -3.08
C GLY A 50 15.28 -7.99 -4.04
N ALA A 51 15.26 -6.68 -4.28
CA ALA A 51 14.39 -6.05 -5.27
C ALA A 51 15.15 -5.01 -6.12
N TYR A 52 14.79 -4.95 -7.39
CA TYR A 52 15.57 -4.29 -8.45
C TYR A 52 14.63 -3.57 -9.41
N ARG A 53 15.17 -2.59 -10.14
CA ARG A 53 14.50 -1.85 -11.21
C ARG A 53 15.46 -1.70 -12.39
N MET A 54 14.95 -1.72 -13.62
CA MET A 54 15.78 -1.41 -14.79
C MET A 54 16.11 0.08 -14.85
N VAL A 55 17.39 0.40 -15.10
CA VAL A 55 17.83 1.77 -15.35
C VAL A 55 17.22 2.25 -16.67
N GLY A 56 16.64 3.45 -16.66
CA GLY A 56 15.96 4.03 -17.82
C GLY A 56 14.46 3.72 -17.92
N SER A 57 13.90 2.85 -17.07
CA SER A 57 12.44 2.57 -17.05
C SER A 57 11.60 3.65 -16.35
N GLY A 58 12.17 4.83 -16.07
CA GLY A 58 11.60 5.85 -15.18
C GLY A 58 11.71 5.46 -13.70
N SER A 59 12.12 6.39 -12.84
CA SER A 59 12.09 6.20 -11.37
C SER A 59 10.76 6.71 -10.84
N SER A 60 10.16 5.96 -9.92
CA SER A 60 9.01 6.43 -9.16
C SER A 60 9.42 6.80 -7.74
N PHE A 61 8.80 7.83 -7.18
CA PHE A 61 8.91 8.14 -5.75
C PHE A 61 8.37 7.00 -4.87
N THR A 62 7.63 6.05 -5.45
CA THR A 62 7.12 4.84 -4.81
C THR A 62 7.97 3.59 -5.03
N ASP A 63 9.15 3.68 -5.65
CA ASP A 63 9.97 2.50 -5.97
C ASP A 63 10.37 1.73 -4.70
N GLU A 64 10.74 2.43 -3.63
CA GLU A 64 11.09 1.79 -2.36
C GLU A 64 9.86 1.12 -1.72
N LEU A 65 8.69 1.78 -1.74
CA LEU A 65 7.43 1.17 -1.31
C LEU A 65 7.10 -0.10 -2.11
N ALA A 66 7.26 -0.06 -3.44
CA ALA A 66 7.05 -1.21 -4.30
C ALA A 66 7.98 -2.36 -3.97
N ALA A 67 9.25 -2.05 -3.73
CA ALA A 67 10.23 -3.03 -3.31
C ALA A 67 9.83 -3.70 -2.00
N ILE A 68 9.46 -2.90 -0.98
CA ILE A 68 9.06 -3.38 0.34
C ILE A 68 7.79 -4.22 0.26
N TRP A 69 6.74 -3.72 -0.40
CA TRP A 69 5.48 -4.45 -0.54
C TRP A 69 5.67 -5.75 -1.33
N LYS A 70 6.45 -5.79 -2.42
CA LYS A 70 6.70 -7.05 -3.15
C LYS A 70 7.50 -8.05 -2.32
N LEU A 71 8.40 -7.60 -1.46
CA LEU A 71 9.16 -8.48 -0.57
C LEU A 71 8.31 -9.16 0.52
N THR A 72 7.07 -8.74 0.73
CA THR A 72 6.12 -9.44 1.61
C THR A 72 5.63 -10.77 1.03
N ALA A 73 5.60 -10.90 -0.29
CA ALA A 73 5.24 -12.13 -1.02
C ALA A 73 6.14 -12.26 -2.27
N PRO A 74 7.46 -12.46 -2.09
CA PRO A 74 8.47 -12.15 -3.10
C PRO A 74 8.34 -12.96 -4.38
N ALA A 75 7.73 -14.14 -4.33
CA ALA A 75 7.53 -14.95 -5.53
C ALA A 75 6.31 -14.53 -6.35
N LYS A 76 5.30 -13.86 -5.77
CA LYS A 76 4.04 -13.52 -6.46
C LYS A 76 4.20 -12.24 -7.30
N PHE A 77 3.58 -12.21 -8.48
CA PHE A 77 3.47 -11.02 -9.32
C PHE A 77 2.38 -10.09 -8.80
N SER A 78 2.48 -8.78 -9.07
CA SER A 78 1.49 -7.81 -8.61
C SER A 78 0.07 -8.20 -9.02
N HIS A 79 -0.11 -8.61 -10.28
CA HIS A 79 -1.42 -8.99 -10.81
C HIS A 79 -2.00 -10.28 -10.20
N GLU A 80 -1.15 -11.21 -9.74
CA GLU A 80 -1.62 -12.44 -9.07
C GLU A 80 -2.23 -12.09 -7.71
N ARG A 81 -1.57 -11.22 -6.94
CA ARG A 81 -2.00 -10.79 -5.60
C ARG A 81 -3.32 -10.02 -5.60
N MET A 82 -3.66 -9.38 -6.72
CA MET A 82 -4.88 -8.56 -6.85
C MET A 82 -6.14 -9.36 -7.20
N ARG A 83 -6.00 -10.62 -7.64
CA ARG A 83 -7.15 -11.49 -7.94
C ARG A 83 -7.87 -11.83 -6.65
N VAL A 84 -9.20 -11.72 -6.64
CA VAL A 84 -10.05 -11.98 -5.45
C VAL A 84 -9.72 -13.30 -4.74
N PRO A 85 -9.63 -14.47 -5.41
CA PRO A 85 -9.31 -15.73 -4.72
C PRO A 85 -7.86 -15.83 -4.23
N GLU A 86 -6.97 -14.94 -4.66
CA GLU A 86 -5.53 -14.95 -4.35
C GLU A 86 -5.14 -13.81 -3.41
N TRP A 87 -6.11 -13.05 -2.91
CA TRP A 87 -5.89 -11.95 -1.97
C TRP A 87 -5.14 -12.44 -0.75
N ASP A 88 -3.97 -11.88 -0.51
CA ASP A 88 -3.05 -12.31 0.54
C ASP A 88 -3.22 -11.52 1.86
N GLY A 89 -4.14 -10.56 1.90
CA GLY A 89 -4.41 -9.73 3.07
C GLY A 89 -3.37 -8.63 3.30
N ILE A 90 -2.52 -8.31 2.32
CA ILE A 90 -1.42 -7.35 2.48
C ILE A 90 -1.74 -6.05 1.73
N ALA A 91 -2.03 -5.00 2.48
CA ALA A 91 -2.45 -3.71 1.95
C ALA A 91 -1.54 -2.57 2.43
N VAL A 92 -1.37 -1.54 1.59
CA VAL A 92 -0.81 -0.25 2.00
C VAL A 92 -1.90 0.53 2.71
N GLY A 93 -1.59 1.07 3.89
CA GLY A 93 -2.57 1.64 4.81
C GLY A 93 -2.09 2.92 5.50
N GLY A 94 -2.87 3.43 6.45
CA GLY A 94 -2.52 4.56 7.31
C GLY A 94 -2.07 5.80 6.54
N SER A 95 -1.03 6.48 7.04
CA SER A 95 -0.48 7.69 6.45
C SER A 95 -0.04 7.49 4.99
N THR A 96 0.59 6.36 4.68
CA THR A 96 0.99 6.01 3.32
C THR A 96 -0.21 5.87 2.39
N ALA A 97 -1.30 5.22 2.83
CA ALA A 97 -2.52 5.15 2.04
C ALA A 97 -3.14 6.53 1.83
N SER A 98 -3.16 7.36 2.88
CA SER A 98 -3.65 8.74 2.80
C SER A 98 -2.89 9.55 1.75
N ALA A 99 -1.56 9.49 1.78
CA ALA A 99 -0.68 10.14 0.82
C ALA A 99 -0.90 9.63 -0.62
N LEU A 100 -1.03 8.32 -0.82
CA LEU A 100 -1.27 7.73 -2.14
C LEU A 100 -2.67 8.02 -2.70
N LEU A 101 -3.66 8.19 -1.82
CA LEU A 101 -5.00 8.62 -2.18
C LEU A 101 -5.10 10.14 -2.34
N GLU A 102 -4.04 10.88 -1.97
CA GLU A 102 -3.94 12.35 -1.91
C GLU A 102 -5.16 12.93 -1.16
N ILE A 103 -5.30 12.49 0.09
CA ILE A 103 -6.28 12.98 1.08
C ILE A 103 -5.53 13.30 2.38
N GLY A 104 -5.79 14.47 2.95
CA GLY A 104 -5.03 15.03 4.07
C GLY A 104 -3.58 15.36 3.73
N ASP A 105 -2.84 15.81 4.73
CA ASP A 105 -1.42 16.21 4.63
C ASP A 105 -0.51 15.25 5.42
N LEU A 106 -0.64 13.94 5.13
CA LEU A 106 0.15 12.90 5.77
C LEU A 106 1.32 12.49 4.88
N HIS A 107 2.46 12.23 5.52
CA HIS A 107 3.66 11.82 4.81
C HIS A 107 3.53 10.42 4.22
N LEU A 108 4.07 10.22 3.02
CA LEU A 108 4.14 8.91 2.38
C LEU A 108 5.02 7.92 3.17
N SER A 109 6.13 8.41 3.72
CA SER A 109 7.14 7.64 4.46
C SER A 109 7.26 8.17 5.90
N PRO A 110 7.46 7.32 6.93
CA PRO A 110 7.66 5.87 6.87
C PRO A 110 6.46 5.09 6.32
N TYR A 111 6.72 4.09 5.48
CA TYR A 111 5.67 3.33 4.82
C TYR A 111 4.89 2.48 5.82
N ARG A 112 3.57 2.59 5.80
CA ARG A 112 2.66 1.82 6.63
C ARG A 112 1.98 0.72 5.82
N ILE A 113 2.23 -0.54 6.20
CA ILE A 113 1.67 -1.72 5.53
C ILE A 113 0.94 -2.59 6.55
N TYR A 114 -0.21 -3.09 6.15
CA TYR A 114 -1.08 -3.96 6.93
C TYR A 114 -1.00 -5.39 6.43
N ALA A 115 -0.96 -6.34 7.35
CA ALA A 115 -0.99 -7.77 7.06
C ALA A 115 -1.77 -8.52 8.15
N SER A 116 -2.46 -9.60 7.77
CA SER A 116 -3.19 -10.45 8.73
C SER A 116 -2.27 -11.19 9.70
N GLY A 117 -1.10 -11.59 9.21
CA GLY A 117 -0.03 -12.23 9.97
C GLY A 117 1.02 -11.24 10.49
N ARG A 118 1.82 -11.70 11.46
CA ARG A 118 2.96 -10.93 11.95
C ARG A 118 4.04 -10.85 10.87
N MET A 119 4.44 -9.63 10.51
CA MET A 119 5.63 -9.36 9.71
C MET A 119 6.64 -8.56 10.52
N ASN A 120 7.88 -9.02 10.56
CA ASN A 120 8.97 -8.26 11.16
C ASN A 120 9.79 -7.64 10.03
N THR A 121 10.10 -6.36 10.13
CA THR A 121 11.00 -5.65 9.23
C THR A 121 12.20 -5.13 9.99
N ARG A 122 13.35 -5.09 9.31
CA ARG A 122 14.54 -4.35 9.76
C ARG A 122 14.74 -3.06 8.96
N ASN A 123 13.89 -2.81 7.95
CA ASN A 123 13.92 -1.58 7.18
C ASN A 123 13.24 -0.47 7.99
N PRO A 124 13.97 0.60 8.41
CA PRO A 124 13.40 1.70 9.18
C PRO A 124 12.39 2.53 8.38
N SER A 125 12.45 2.50 7.05
CA SER A 125 11.50 3.19 6.18
C SER A 125 10.12 2.52 6.15
N ALA A 126 9.90 1.40 6.84
CA ALA A 126 8.63 0.68 6.82
C ALA A 126 8.21 0.21 8.22
N SER A 127 6.91 0.27 8.48
CA SER A 127 6.27 -0.36 9.64
C SER A 127 5.14 -1.27 9.19
N PHE A 128 5.02 -2.40 9.87
CA PHE A 128 3.98 -3.39 9.61
C PHE A 128 3.05 -3.48 10.82
N ALA A 129 1.75 -3.34 10.57
CA ALA A 129 0.73 -3.54 11.59
C ALA A 129 -0.04 -4.83 11.31
N ARG A 130 -0.37 -5.57 12.37
CA ARG A 130 -1.28 -6.70 12.25
C ARG A 130 -2.70 -6.17 12.08
N ARG A 131 -3.28 -6.36 10.91
CA ARG A 131 -4.65 -5.97 10.55
C ARG A 131 -5.25 -6.97 9.59
N GLU A 132 -6.50 -7.34 9.86
CA GLU A 132 -7.31 -8.02 8.85
C GLU A 132 -7.90 -6.96 7.94
N VAL A 133 -7.53 -7.06 6.65
CA VAL A 133 -8.02 -6.17 5.59
C VAL A 133 -8.61 -7.07 4.51
N ALA A 134 -9.94 -7.01 4.35
CA ALA A 134 -10.62 -7.78 3.34
C ALA A 134 -10.44 -7.17 1.94
N ARG A 135 -10.58 -7.99 0.90
CA ARG A 135 -10.34 -7.56 -0.50
C ARG A 135 -11.26 -6.41 -0.92
N ASN A 136 -12.46 -6.30 -0.36
CA ASN A 136 -13.41 -5.21 -0.63
C ASN A 136 -13.12 -3.93 0.18
N GLU A 137 -12.09 -3.94 1.02
CA GLU A 137 -11.57 -2.76 1.74
C GLU A 137 -10.31 -2.19 1.08
N VAL A 138 -9.92 -2.72 -0.08
CA VAL A 138 -8.78 -2.23 -0.85
C VAL A 138 -9.18 -1.86 -2.27
N ARG A 139 -8.58 -0.77 -2.75
CA ARG A 139 -8.60 -0.32 -4.14
C ARG A 139 -7.18 -0.32 -4.70
N PHE A 140 -7.09 -0.31 -6.03
CA PHE A 140 -5.79 -0.18 -6.67
C PHE A 140 -5.47 1.30 -6.90
N ALA A 141 -4.35 1.76 -6.34
CA ALA A 141 -3.85 3.12 -6.53
C ALA A 141 -2.32 3.09 -6.61
N SER A 142 -1.76 3.82 -7.57
CA SER A 142 -0.30 3.94 -7.78
C SER A 142 0.46 2.60 -7.87
N GLY A 143 -0.20 1.53 -8.35
CA GLY A 143 0.41 0.21 -8.47
C GLY A 143 0.25 -0.70 -7.25
N PHE A 144 -0.48 -0.27 -6.21
CA PHE A 144 -0.61 -0.97 -4.92
C PHE A 144 -2.06 -1.29 -4.54
N PRO A 145 -2.30 -2.35 -3.74
CA PRO A 145 -3.53 -2.48 -2.97
C PRO A 145 -3.50 -1.47 -1.81
N VAL A 146 -4.21 -0.36 -1.96
CA VAL A 146 -4.35 0.69 -0.95
C VAL A 146 -5.70 0.55 -0.26
N THR A 147 -5.77 0.74 1.06
CA THR A 147 -7.05 0.76 1.80
C THR A 147 -8.02 1.77 1.17
N CYS A 148 -9.30 1.41 1.07
CA CYS A 148 -10.33 2.34 0.62
C CYS A 148 -10.42 3.55 1.57
N PRO A 149 -10.92 4.71 1.12
CA PRO A 149 -10.91 5.94 1.92
C PRO A 149 -11.49 5.79 3.33
N GLU A 150 -12.65 5.14 3.49
CA GLU A 150 -13.27 4.89 4.80
C GLU A 150 -12.38 4.03 5.68
N ARG A 151 -11.74 3.03 5.08
CA ARG A 151 -10.82 2.14 5.78
C ARG A 151 -9.53 2.86 6.17
N THR A 152 -9.02 3.75 5.32
CA THR A 152 -7.86 4.60 5.62
C THR A 152 -8.14 5.51 6.82
N VAL A 153 -9.28 6.22 6.82
CA VAL A 153 -9.69 7.08 7.97
C VAL A 153 -9.79 6.25 9.25
N PHE A 154 -10.46 5.10 9.19
CA PHE A 154 -10.53 4.17 10.33
C PHE A 154 -9.14 3.74 10.80
N ASP A 155 -8.29 3.30 9.89
CA ASP A 155 -6.99 2.75 10.25
C ASP A 155 -6.06 3.80 10.85
N LEU A 156 -6.16 5.08 10.44
CA LEU A 156 -5.45 6.20 11.07
C LEU A 156 -5.86 6.40 12.53
N VAL A 157 -7.17 6.34 12.85
CA VAL A 157 -7.65 6.37 14.25
C VAL A 157 -7.05 5.22 15.06
N VAL A 158 -7.03 4.02 14.48
CA VAL A 158 -6.54 2.84 15.19
C VAL A 158 -5.02 2.78 15.28
N ASP A 159 -4.31 3.44 14.37
CA ASP A 159 -2.88 3.67 14.46
C ASP A 159 -2.51 4.82 15.42
N ASP A 160 -3.51 5.42 16.10
CA ASP A 160 -3.38 6.49 17.10
C ASP A 160 -2.87 7.82 16.53
N GLU A 161 -3.20 8.11 15.27
CA GLU A 161 -2.89 9.42 14.68
C GLU A 161 -3.74 10.53 15.27
N GLU A 162 -3.20 11.75 15.22
CA GLU A 162 -3.85 12.94 15.73
C GLU A 162 -5.21 13.15 15.07
N LEU A 163 -6.28 13.22 15.87
CA LEU A 163 -7.66 13.25 15.37
C LEU A 163 -7.95 14.46 14.47
N SER A 164 -7.26 15.59 14.65
CA SER A 164 -7.33 16.76 13.77
C SER A 164 -6.89 16.41 12.34
N LEU A 165 -5.74 15.73 12.19
CA LEU A 165 -5.26 15.23 10.90
C LEU A 165 -6.21 14.18 10.32
N VAL A 166 -6.76 13.29 11.16
CA VAL A 166 -7.74 12.31 10.69
C VAL A 166 -9.02 12.99 10.18
N ALA A 167 -9.46 14.07 10.84
CA ALA A 167 -10.61 14.85 10.40
C ALA A 167 -10.33 15.57 9.07
N ASP A 168 -9.12 16.11 8.86
CA ASP A 168 -8.71 16.66 7.57
C ASP A 168 -8.75 15.61 6.45
N VAL A 169 -8.22 14.41 6.73
CA VAL A 169 -8.26 13.26 5.80
C VAL A 169 -9.71 12.88 5.47
N LEU A 170 -10.59 12.83 6.46
CA LEU A 170 -12.02 12.58 6.27
C LEU A 170 -12.67 13.66 5.41
N GLY A 171 -12.38 14.94 5.69
CA GLY A 171 -12.88 16.09 4.94
C GLY A 171 -12.46 16.07 3.47
N ASP A 172 -11.20 15.73 3.20
CA ASP A 172 -10.68 15.55 1.84
C ASP A 172 -11.28 14.32 1.16
N ALA A 173 -11.37 13.19 1.86
CA ALA A 173 -11.96 11.97 1.33
C ALA A 173 -13.42 12.18 0.93
N SER A 174 -14.21 12.83 1.78
CA SER A 174 -15.60 13.23 1.51
C SER A 174 -15.75 14.05 0.23
N ARG A 175 -14.82 14.97 -0.02
CA ARG A 175 -14.85 15.84 -1.21
C ARG A 175 -14.37 15.12 -2.47
N LYS A 176 -13.34 14.27 -2.34
CA LYS A 176 -12.67 13.60 -3.46
C LYS A 176 -13.41 12.36 -3.94
N PHE A 177 -14.08 11.65 -3.03
CA PHE A 177 -14.78 10.39 -3.31
C PHE A 177 -16.30 10.56 -3.10
N PRO A 178 -17.08 10.76 -4.17
CA PRO A 178 -18.52 10.94 -4.08
C PRO A 178 -19.28 9.75 -3.45
N ASP A 179 -18.69 8.56 -3.51
CA ASP A 179 -19.19 7.30 -2.98
C ASP A 179 -18.68 6.99 -1.57
N PHE A 180 -18.09 7.97 -0.87
CA PHE A 180 -17.61 7.79 0.50
C PHE A 180 -18.75 7.34 1.44
N ASP A 181 -18.62 6.14 2.01
CA ASP A 181 -19.63 5.53 2.89
C ASP A 181 -19.36 5.88 4.37
N TYR A 182 -19.97 6.96 4.85
CA TYR A 182 -19.90 7.37 6.26
C TYR A 182 -20.41 6.28 7.19
N GLY A 183 -21.49 5.58 6.81
CA GLY A 183 -22.05 4.48 7.58
C GLY A 183 -21.05 3.34 7.76
N ARG A 184 -20.24 3.05 6.74
CA ARG A 184 -19.16 2.06 6.83
C ARG A 184 -18.05 2.52 7.77
N LEU A 185 -17.62 3.78 7.69
CA LEU A 185 -16.65 4.33 8.63
C LEU A 185 -17.15 4.20 10.07
N GLN A 186 -18.40 4.60 10.33
CA GLN A 186 -19.03 4.44 11.65
C GLN A 186 -19.04 2.97 12.10
N ARG A 187 -19.50 2.04 11.25
CA ARG A 187 -19.53 0.60 11.57
C ARG A 187 -18.15 0.04 11.89
N LEU A 188 -17.09 0.47 11.19
CA LEU A 188 -15.71 0.07 11.48
C LEU A 188 -15.26 0.57 12.87
N LEU A 189 -15.52 1.84 13.19
CA LEU A 189 -15.17 2.43 14.48
C LEU A 189 -15.94 1.78 15.64
N GLU A 190 -17.26 1.59 15.48
CA GLU A 190 -18.10 0.88 16.45
C GLU A 190 -17.63 -0.57 16.66
N GLY A 191 -17.29 -1.28 15.57
CA GLY A 191 -16.76 -2.64 15.66
C GLY A 191 -15.45 -2.75 16.42
N ARG A 192 -14.59 -1.72 16.35
CA ARG A 192 -13.27 -1.73 17.01
C ARG A 192 -13.26 -1.21 18.44
N TYR A 193 -14.07 -0.20 18.74
CA TYR A 193 -14.06 0.52 20.02
C TYR A 193 -15.33 0.30 20.85
N GLY A 194 -16.30 -0.44 20.32
CA GLY A 194 -17.64 -0.57 20.87
C GLY A 194 -18.54 0.58 20.45
N GLU A 195 -19.84 0.32 20.37
CA GLU A 195 -20.85 1.25 19.85
C GLU A 195 -20.75 2.69 20.39
N ARG A 196 -20.78 2.86 21.72
CA ARG A 196 -20.78 4.20 22.33
C ARG A 196 -19.52 5.00 21.99
N ARG A 197 -18.35 4.37 22.13
CA ARG A 197 -17.05 5.04 21.90
C ARG A 197 -16.81 5.24 20.40
N GLY A 198 -17.15 4.25 19.58
CA GLY A 198 -17.05 4.35 18.13
C GLY A 198 -17.91 5.48 17.56
N ARG A 199 -19.17 5.60 18.00
CA ARG A 199 -20.03 6.75 17.65
C ARG A 199 -19.44 8.08 18.09
N GLY A 200 -18.92 8.16 19.32
CA GLY A 200 -18.28 9.38 19.81
C GLY A 200 -17.08 9.81 18.97
N ILE A 201 -16.22 8.86 18.57
CA ILE A 201 -15.08 9.15 17.67
C ILE A 201 -15.60 9.58 16.29
N HIS A 202 -16.55 8.86 15.72
CA HIS A 202 -17.13 9.20 14.42
C HIS A 202 -17.71 10.61 14.42
N GLN A 203 -18.55 10.92 15.41
CA GLN A 203 -19.16 12.24 15.55
C GLN A 203 -18.11 13.33 15.70
N GLY A 204 -17.09 13.13 16.54
CA GLY A 204 -15.99 14.10 16.68
C GLY A 204 -15.26 14.36 15.36
N LEU A 205 -14.95 13.31 14.59
CA LEU A 205 -14.34 13.46 13.26
C LEU A 205 -15.27 14.20 12.28
N MET A 206 -16.57 13.93 12.30
CA MET A 206 -17.55 14.62 11.45
C MET A 206 -17.71 16.09 11.82
N GLU A 207 -17.62 16.42 13.11
CA GLU A 207 -17.62 17.79 13.63
C GLU A 207 -16.36 18.55 13.18
N ASP A 208 -15.18 17.99 13.45
CA ASP A 208 -13.90 18.64 13.15
C ASP A 208 -13.64 18.78 11.64
N SER A 209 -14.19 17.86 10.83
CA SER A 209 -14.12 17.92 9.36
C SER A 209 -15.17 18.84 8.72
N GLY A 210 -16.10 19.41 9.52
CA GLY A 210 -17.18 20.26 9.02
C GLY A 210 -18.23 19.52 8.20
N LEU A 211 -18.41 18.21 8.43
CA LEU A 211 -19.31 17.33 7.67
C LEU A 211 -20.61 16.99 8.41
N LEU A 212 -20.89 17.64 9.53
CA LEU A 212 -22.15 17.47 10.27
C LEU A 212 -23.38 17.53 9.35
N GLY A 213 -24.25 16.53 9.45
CA GLY A 213 -25.49 16.43 8.69
C GLY A 213 -25.40 15.73 7.32
N LYS A 214 -24.20 15.35 6.85
CA LYS A 214 -24.04 14.54 5.62
C LYS A 214 -24.34 13.05 5.80
N GLU A 215 -24.50 12.59 7.05
CA GLU A 215 -24.76 11.18 7.39
C GLU A 215 -26.10 10.65 6.85
N ALA A 216 -27.05 11.54 6.53
CA ALA A 216 -28.43 11.18 6.17
C ALA A 216 -28.66 10.95 4.66
N GLN A 217 -27.64 11.08 3.81
CA GLN A 217 -27.79 11.03 2.35
C GLN A 217 -27.20 9.77 1.68
N THR A 218 -26.82 8.74 2.44
CA THR A 218 -26.22 7.51 1.91
C THR A 218 -27.04 6.27 2.25
#